data_AF-A0A925Y7X2-F1
#
_entry.id   AF-A0A925Y7X2-F1
#
_cell.length_a   1.000
_cell.length_b   1.000
_cell.length_c   1.000
_cell.angle_alpha   90.00
_cell.angle_beta   90.00
_cell.angle_gamma   90.00
#
_symmetry.space_group_name_H-M   'P 1'
#
loop_
_entity.id
_entity.type
_entity.pdbx_description
1 polymer ?
#
loop_
_entity_poly.entity_id
_entity_poly.type
_entity_poly.pdbx_seq_one_letter_code
_entity_poly.pdbx_strand_id
1 'polypeptide(L)'
;MKTLPIISILLPAIFVFADRMAAQDAEKAKTTAYQGSVSQEQLRGMTQRLKTDMTTLLDEFGQYSAAAEDLKKLKEALEQLDTVSEQDMANVVRILREASRTEKPEDAKSKMVEASSAQKEIQTLLRDVADRLTLQRDAASVQQRLEQLAVRQLANLRETQKLAESGASPEKLKPEQKKAQALNKAEQESLREEIRMAMDSLRNLAKNADAADKEAFEEAHKTGVLSQLQNQARKSSELLDTDFKESAKAQQELANDLKEMVDGLQAHKTKEEQTRELADQMKQLASKQEQLSDNSLQADKQDRPQIEKEQQAISDRLEMAQTQMEKLNPEAAKVSDQASKESKAITQDLQNKDALNNPDGVAKTSDAQKSVAEKLSTASEMLEKQADTLAAAEKSQNDQTQPEMSAAEQAISDAANQVMDAKNEMTLAQQQLENKGDQNNAMERIDSAQAKLDAAQAQLSKTGEMVPQSVGQELKSASQNAQDAKKSMSSAQTNSSLKKSQQNAENALAGLQQAANQLAAQQAQMPGTEPGTQLGEGQASQSTQAGSAKGMSKPGDARTDVSAVGGSGDSKRTALSLLQQEKASPEYEASVQQYIKNIANSANQEP
;
A
#
# COMPACT_ATOMS: atom_id res chain seq x y z
N MET A 1 -6.06 9.51 3.53
CA MET A 1 -7.04 8.79 2.69
C MET A 1 -8.44 9.03 3.25
N LYS A 2 -9.37 9.56 2.44
CA LYS A 2 -10.80 9.58 2.82
C LYS A 2 -11.29 8.13 2.80
N THR A 3 -11.95 7.69 3.87
CA THR A 3 -12.53 6.34 3.98
C THR A 3 -13.39 6.05 2.77
N LEU A 4 -13.11 4.97 2.02
CA LEU A 4 -13.96 4.46 0.96
C LEU A 4 -15.25 3.90 1.59
N PRO A 5 -16.39 4.62 1.57
CA PRO A 5 -17.64 4.13 2.17
C PRO A 5 -18.35 3.12 1.24
N ILE A 6 -17.81 2.93 0.03
CA ILE A 6 -18.48 2.29 -1.10
C ILE A 6 -18.72 0.80 -0.83
N ILE A 7 -17.76 0.10 -0.22
CA ILE A 7 -17.87 -1.35 0.02
C ILE A 7 -18.99 -1.67 1.04
N SER A 8 -19.16 -0.84 2.08
CA SER A 8 -20.20 -1.05 3.09
C SER A 8 -21.63 -0.77 2.59
N ILE A 9 -21.78 0.03 1.54
CA ILE A 9 -23.09 0.36 0.94
C ILE A 9 -23.58 -0.73 -0.02
N LEU A 10 -22.66 -1.53 -0.60
CA LEU A 10 -22.99 -2.50 -1.66
C LEU A 10 -23.58 -3.83 -1.12
N LEU A 11 -23.25 -4.24 0.11
CA LEU A 11 -23.67 -5.53 0.65
C LEU A 11 -25.19 -5.68 0.98
N PRO A 12 -25.92 -4.68 1.51
CA PRO A 12 -27.31 -4.87 1.91
C PRO A 12 -28.31 -4.96 0.75
N ALA A 13 -27.97 -4.45 -0.45
CA ALA A 13 -28.88 -4.45 -1.61
C ALA A 13 -29.17 -5.85 -2.19
N ILE A 14 -28.36 -6.86 -1.86
CA ILE A 14 -28.42 -8.20 -2.47
C ILE A 14 -29.44 -9.13 -1.78
N PHE A 15 -29.95 -8.79 -0.58
CA PHE A 15 -30.57 -9.77 0.31
C PHE A 15 -32.09 -10.00 0.23
N VAL A 16 -32.84 -9.38 -0.70
CA VAL A 16 -34.32 -9.33 -0.56
C VAL A 16 -35.09 -10.36 -1.40
N PHE A 17 -34.46 -11.13 -2.31
CA PHE A 17 -35.23 -11.77 -3.38
C PHE A 17 -35.63 -13.25 -3.19
N ALA A 18 -34.91 -14.04 -2.38
CA ALA A 18 -35.14 -15.50 -2.35
C ALA A 18 -36.32 -15.95 -1.47
N ASP A 19 -36.61 -15.26 -0.36
CA ASP A 19 -37.54 -15.79 0.67
C ASP A 19 -39.02 -15.41 0.48
N ARG A 20 -39.37 -14.57 -0.50
CA ARG A 20 -40.77 -14.11 -0.74
C ARG A 20 -41.54 -14.84 -1.83
N MET A 21 -41.00 -15.89 -2.44
CA MET A 21 -41.54 -16.49 -3.68
C MET A 21 -42.41 -17.75 -3.54
N ALA A 22 -42.86 -18.11 -2.34
CA ALA A 22 -43.84 -19.18 -2.19
C ALA A 22 -45.25 -18.68 -2.58
N ALA A 23 -45.65 -18.92 -3.83
CA ALA A 23 -47.01 -18.80 -4.41
C ALA A 23 -47.45 -17.46 -5.04
N GLN A 24 -46.64 -16.85 -5.93
CA GLN A 24 -47.09 -15.73 -6.76
C GLN A 24 -46.79 -15.89 -8.26
N ASP A 25 -47.66 -15.25 -9.07
CA ASP A 25 -47.76 -15.27 -10.54
C ASP A 25 -46.43 -15.39 -11.29
N ALA A 26 -46.42 -16.23 -12.33
CA ALA A 26 -45.31 -16.36 -13.28
C ALA A 26 -44.84 -15.00 -13.84
N GLU A 27 -45.76 -14.04 -13.97
CA GLU A 27 -45.47 -12.67 -14.40
C GLU A 27 -44.61 -11.91 -13.37
N LYS A 28 -44.89 -12.06 -12.07
CA LYS A 28 -44.06 -11.46 -11.02
C LYS A 28 -42.66 -12.04 -10.99
N ALA A 29 -42.51 -13.35 -11.20
CA ALA A 29 -41.19 -13.98 -11.30
C ALA A 29 -40.35 -13.41 -12.46
N LYS A 30 -40.98 -13.18 -13.62
CA LYS A 30 -40.32 -12.54 -14.77
C LYS A 30 -39.89 -11.11 -14.47
N THR A 31 -40.78 -10.29 -13.89
CA THR A 31 -40.47 -8.91 -13.50
C THR A 31 -39.35 -8.86 -12.48
N THR A 32 -39.37 -9.73 -11.47
CA THR A 32 -38.31 -9.82 -10.45
C THR A 32 -36.98 -10.24 -11.06
N ALA A 33 -36.96 -11.25 -11.93
CA ALA A 33 -35.74 -11.68 -12.61
C ALA A 33 -35.14 -10.55 -13.48
N TYR A 34 -36.00 -9.80 -14.20
CA TYR A 34 -35.55 -8.65 -14.98
C TYR A 34 -34.98 -7.54 -14.09
N GLN A 35 -35.68 -7.14 -13.02
CA GLN A 35 -35.19 -6.15 -12.06
C GLN A 35 -33.87 -6.57 -11.41
N GLY A 36 -33.74 -7.85 -11.05
CA GLY A 36 -32.50 -8.43 -10.56
C GLY A 36 -31.36 -8.29 -11.58
N SER A 37 -31.63 -8.54 -12.86
CA SER A 37 -30.62 -8.38 -13.92
C SER A 37 -30.15 -6.93 -14.07
N VAL A 38 -31.05 -5.95 -13.94
CA VAL A 38 -30.71 -4.53 -14.01
C VAL A 38 -29.88 -4.10 -12.80
N SER A 39 -30.28 -4.51 -11.59
CA SER A 39 -29.52 -4.22 -10.37
C SER A 39 -28.12 -4.85 -10.40
N GLN A 40 -28.00 -6.08 -10.91
CA GLN A 40 -26.71 -6.75 -11.05
C GLN A 40 -25.82 -6.06 -12.09
N GLU A 41 -26.38 -5.56 -13.20
CA GLU A 41 -25.63 -4.78 -14.19
C GLU A 41 -25.12 -3.46 -13.60
N GLN A 42 -25.92 -2.77 -12.77
CA GLN A 42 -25.49 -1.57 -12.05
C GLN A 42 -24.35 -1.88 -11.08
N LEU A 43 -24.46 -2.98 -10.32
CA LEU A 43 -23.41 -3.43 -9.42
C LEU A 43 -22.10 -3.71 -10.17
N ARG A 44 -22.19 -4.42 -11.30
CA ARG A 44 -21.05 -4.69 -12.18
C ARG A 44 -20.37 -3.40 -12.64
N GLY A 45 -21.14 -2.42 -13.10
CA GLY A 45 -20.59 -1.12 -13.51
C GLY A 45 -19.91 -0.35 -12.37
N MET A 46 -20.44 -0.42 -11.13
CA MET A 46 -19.80 0.17 -9.96
C MET A 46 -18.50 -0.54 -9.60
N THR A 47 -18.47 -1.87 -9.64
CA THR A 47 -17.25 -2.66 -9.39
C THR A 47 -16.16 -2.37 -10.43
N GLN A 48 -16.52 -2.28 -11.72
CA GLN A 48 -15.58 -1.88 -12.78
C GLN A 48 -15.01 -0.49 -12.54
N ARG A 49 -15.85 0.49 -12.15
CA ARG A 49 -15.39 1.84 -11.84
C ARG A 49 -14.44 1.85 -10.63
N LEU A 50 -14.80 1.14 -9.56
CA LEU A 50 -13.93 1.02 -8.39
C LEU A 50 -12.59 0.37 -8.75
N LYS A 51 -12.61 -0.67 -9.59
CA LYS A 51 -11.39 -1.29 -10.12
C LYS A 51 -10.55 -0.25 -10.87
N THR A 52 -11.12 0.50 -11.81
CA THR A 52 -10.39 1.54 -12.54
C THR A 52 -9.78 2.58 -11.61
N ASP A 53 -10.56 3.09 -10.64
CA ASP A 53 -10.07 4.07 -9.66
C ASP A 53 -8.91 3.48 -8.83
N MET A 54 -9.01 2.21 -8.41
CA MET A 54 -7.96 1.52 -7.65
C MET A 54 -6.74 1.17 -8.51
N THR A 55 -6.90 0.81 -9.79
CA THR A 55 -5.80 0.57 -10.72
C THR A 55 -5.05 1.88 -10.99
N THR A 56 -5.77 2.99 -11.19
CA THR A 56 -5.13 4.31 -11.33
C THR A 56 -4.36 4.68 -10.06
N LEU A 57 -4.95 4.49 -8.87
CA LEU A 57 -4.24 4.69 -7.62
C LEU A 57 -3.02 3.76 -7.51
N LEU A 58 -3.13 2.50 -7.91
CA LEU A 58 -2.02 1.56 -7.94
C LEU A 58 -0.92 1.95 -8.91
N ASP A 59 -1.25 2.50 -10.07
CA ASP A 59 -0.28 2.95 -11.05
C ASP A 59 0.43 4.21 -10.54
N GLU A 60 -0.30 5.10 -9.86
CA GLU A 60 0.27 6.24 -9.14
C GLU A 60 1.14 5.79 -7.96
N PHE A 61 0.74 4.75 -7.21
CA PHE A 61 1.50 4.19 -6.09
C PHE A 61 2.70 3.37 -6.56
N GLY A 62 2.57 2.62 -7.66
CA GLY A 62 3.63 1.80 -8.25
C GLY A 62 4.76 2.62 -8.85
N GLN A 63 4.52 3.91 -9.13
CA GLN A 63 5.58 4.88 -9.40
C GLN A 63 6.49 5.11 -8.17
N TYR A 64 6.01 4.79 -6.97
CA TYR A 64 6.78 4.76 -5.73
C TYR A 64 7.09 3.29 -5.40
N SER A 65 8.14 2.77 -6.03
CA SER A 65 8.53 1.35 -6.13
C SER A 65 8.76 0.57 -4.81
N ALA A 66 8.44 1.14 -3.64
CA ALA A 66 8.81 0.63 -2.32
C ALA A 66 7.97 -0.54 -1.76
N ALA A 67 7.02 -1.11 -2.51
CA ALA A 67 6.18 -2.20 -1.99
C ALA A 67 5.73 -3.18 -3.09
N ALA A 68 6.67 -3.87 -3.73
CA ALA A 68 6.38 -4.77 -4.85
C ALA A 68 5.41 -5.91 -4.46
N GLU A 69 5.54 -6.46 -3.26
CA GLU A 69 4.71 -7.52 -2.70
C GLU A 69 3.32 -7.01 -2.28
N ASP A 70 3.23 -5.87 -1.59
CA ASP A 70 1.93 -5.27 -1.25
C ASP A 70 1.17 -4.88 -2.52
N LEU A 71 1.88 -4.34 -3.51
CA LEU A 71 1.35 -3.98 -4.81
C LEU A 71 0.94 -5.23 -5.61
N LYS A 72 1.67 -6.35 -5.48
CA LYS A 72 1.28 -7.65 -6.04
C LYS A 72 0.00 -8.16 -5.39
N LYS A 73 -0.09 -8.20 -4.05
CA LYS A 73 -1.31 -8.59 -3.31
C LYS A 73 -2.51 -7.70 -3.70
N LEU A 74 -2.26 -6.40 -3.89
CA LEU A 74 -3.29 -5.45 -4.33
C LEU A 74 -3.68 -5.67 -5.80
N LYS A 75 -2.73 -5.95 -6.70
CA LYS A 75 -3.00 -6.34 -8.09
C LYS A 75 -3.79 -7.64 -8.18
N GLU A 76 -3.44 -8.66 -7.41
CA GLU A 76 -4.18 -9.92 -7.32
C GLU A 76 -5.62 -9.68 -6.85
N ALA A 77 -5.82 -8.81 -5.86
CA ALA A 77 -7.16 -8.40 -5.43
C ALA A 77 -7.93 -7.68 -6.55
N LEU A 78 -7.28 -6.82 -7.35
CA LEU A 78 -7.90 -6.16 -8.49
C LEU A 78 -8.19 -7.10 -9.67
N GLU A 79 -7.35 -8.09 -9.90
CA GLU A 79 -7.57 -9.14 -10.91
C GLU A 79 -8.74 -10.06 -10.52
N GLN A 80 -8.87 -10.36 -9.22
CA GLN A 80 -10.05 -11.04 -8.69
C GLN A 80 -11.31 -10.18 -8.87
N LEU A 81 -11.25 -8.86 -8.60
CA LEU A 81 -12.36 -7.95 -8.90
C LEU A 81 -12.71 -7.92 -10.39
N ASP A 82 -11.70 -8.00 -11.26
CA ASP A 82 -11.90 -8.05 -12.70
C ASP A 82 -12.68 -9.31 -13.10
N THR A 83 -12.20 -10.47 -12.65
CA THR A 83 -12.84 -11.77 -12.88
C THR A 83 -14.28 -11.76 -12.38
N VAL A 84 -14.50 -11.29 -11.14
CA VAL A 84 -15.84 -11.17 -10.56
C VAL A 84 -16.73 -10.26 -11.41
N SER A 85 -16.24 -9.11 -11.86
CA SER A 85 -17.04 -8.15 -12.61
C SER A 85 -17.32 -8.57 -14.05
N GLU A 86 -16.31 -9.05 -14.79
CA GLU A 86 -16.41 -9.36 -16.22
C GLU A 86 -17.00 -10.74 -16.47
N GLN A 87 -16.76 -11.70 -15.60
CA GLN A 87 -17.19 -13.09 -15.79
C GLN A 87 -18.40 -13.42 -14.91
N ASP A 88 -18.22 -13.37 -13.59
CA ASP A 88 -19.22 -13.92 -12.66
C ASP A 88 -20.50 -13.07 -12.66
N MET A 89 -20.38 -11.74 -12.51
CA MET A 89 -21.52 -10.84 -12.53
C MET A 89 -22.20 -10.81 -13.91
N ALA A 90 -21.44 -10.89 -15.00
CA ALA A 90 -22.01 -10.98 -16.35
C ALA A 90 -22.80 -12.29 -16.53
N ASN A 91 -22.31 -13.40 -15.99
CA ASN A 91 -23.01 -14.69 -15.99
C ASN A 91 -24.32 -14.62 -15.19
N VAL A 92 -24.32 -14.01 -14.00
CA VAL A 92 -25.55 -13.79 -13.22
C VAL A 92 -26.56 -12.93 -13.99
N VAL A 93 -26.12 -11.84 -14.62
CA VAL A 93 -27.00 -11.01 -15.46
C VAL A 93 -27.61 -11.83 -16.59
N ARG A 94 -26.81 -12.68 -17.26
CA ARG A 94 -27.27 -13.59 -18.31
C ARG A 94 -28.35 -14.55 -17.78
N ILE A 95 -28.08 -15.26 -16.67
CA ILE A 95 -29.02 -16.22 -16.07
C ILE A 95 -30.33 -15.52 -15.67
N LEU A 96 -30.27 -14.33 -15.08
CA LEU A 96 -31.44 -13.55 -14.68
C LEU A 96 -32.25 -13.05 -15.89
N ARG A 97 -31.59 -12.62 -16.98
CA ARG A 97 -32.27 -12.27 -18.23
C ARG A 97 -32.93 -13.49 -18.86
N GLU A 98 -32.27 -14.64 -18.83
CA GLU A 98 -32.87 -15.89 -19.32
C GLU A 98 -34.08 -16.32 -18.47
N ALA A 99 -34.00 -16.22 -17.14
CA ALA A 99 -35.12 -16.48 -16.25
C ALA A 99 -36.32 -15.57 -16.59
N SER A 100 -36.07 -14.28 -16.86
CA SER A 100 -37.12 -13.31 -17.22
C SER A 100 -37.83 -13.62 -18.55
N ARG A 101 -37.15 -14.32 -19.47
CA ARG A 101 -37.67 -14.68 -20.79
C ARG A 101 -38.27 -16.09 -20.84
N THR A 102 -38.12 -16.87 -19.77
CA THR A 102 -38.56 -18.26 -19.73
C THR A 102 -40.08 -18.33 -19.54
N GLU A 103 -40.77 -19.07 -20.40
CA GLU A 103 -42.24 -19.18 -20.36
C GLU A 103 -42.73 -20.08 -19.23
N LYS A 104 -41.97 -21.15 -18.91
CA LYS A 104 -42.31 -22.11 -17.87
C LYS A 104 -41.90 -21.59 -16.49
N PRO A 105 -42.83 -21.47 -15.52
CA PRO A 105 -42.54 -20.92 -14.20
C PRO A 105 -41.46 -21.70 -13.43
N GLU A 106 -41.47 -23.04 -13.53
CA GLU A 106 -40.50 -23.90 -12.84
C GLU A 106 -39.07 -23.73 -13.37
N ASP A 107 -38.91 -23.58 -14.68
CA ASP A 107 -37.60 -23.36 -15.31
C ASP A 107 -37.05 -21.96 -14.95
N ALA A 108 -37.93 -20.94 -14.93
CA ALA A 108 -37.57 -19.59 -14.47
C ALA A 108 -37.11 -19.61 -12.99
N LYS A 109 -37.82 -20.34 -12.14
CA LYS A 109 -37.47 -20.52 -10.73
C LYS A 109 -36.13 -21.22 -10.56
N SER A 110 -35.85 -22.27 -11.33
CA SER A 110 -34.56 -22.97 -11.31
C SER A 110 -33.41 -22.03 -11.66
N LYS A 111 -33.55 -21.21 -12.72
CA LYS A 111 -32.55 -20.22 -13.10
C LYS A 111 -32.37 -19.12 -12.05
N MET A 112 -33.44 -18.69 -11.38
CA MET A 112 -33.32 -17.74 -10.27
C MET A 112 -32.56 -18.33 -9.08
N VAL A 113 -32.72 -19.62 -8.79
CA VAL A 113 -31.94 -20.32 -7.75
C VAL A 113 -30.47 -20.41 -8.15
N GLU A 114 -30.18 -20.74 -9.41
CA GLU A 114 -28.81 -20.76 -9.96
C GLU A 114 -28.14 -19.38 -9.85
N ALA A 115 -28.83 -18.31 -10.28
CA ALA A 115 -28.35 -16.94 -10.15
C ALA A 115 -28.10 -16.56 -8.67
N SER A 116 -28.98 -16.98 -7.76
CA SER A 116 -28.82 -16.72 -6.32
C SER A 116 -27.60 -17.43 -5.74
N SER A 117 -27.31 -18.65 -6.16
CA SER A 117 -26.10 -19.37 -5.76
C SER A 117 -24.83 -18.67 -6.26
N ALA A 118 -24.78 -18.30 -7.54
CA ALA A 118 -23.66 -17.55 -8.11
C ALA A 118 -23.48 -16.17 -7.45
N GLN A 119 -24.57 -15.48 -7.09
CA GLN A 119 -24.50 -14.23 -6.33
C GLN A 119 -23.87 -14.39 -4.93
N LYS A 120 -24.10 -15.52 -4.25
CA LYS A 120 -23.46 -15.80 -2.95
C LYS A 120 -21.96 -16.05 -3.08
N GLU A 121 -21.54 -16.69 -4.17
CA GLU A 121 -20.12 -16.89 -4.49
C GLU A 121 -19.44 -15.53 -4.74
N ILE A 122 -20.03 -14.70 -5.59
CA ILE A 122 -19.57 -13.31 -5.84
C ILE A 122 -19.50 -12.52 -4.52
N GLN A 123 -20.52 -12.61 -3.67
CA GLN A 123 -20.52 -11.92 -2.39
C GLN A 123 -19.36 -12.36 -1.49
N THR A 124 -19.05 -13.66 -1.48
CA THR A 124 -17.95 -14.22 -0.70
C THR A 124 -16.60 -13.72 -1.23
N LEU A 125 -16.42 -13.69 -2.55
CA LEU A 125 -15.21 -13.16 -3.20
C LEU A 125 -15.02 -11.66 -2.95
N LEU A 126 -16.07 -10.85 -3.11
CA LEU A 126 -16.01 -9.41 -2.84
C LEU A 126 -15.69 -9.13 -1.36
N ARG A 127 -16.20 -9.96 -0.46
CA ARG A 127 -15.89 -9.86 0.97
C ARG A 127 -14.44 -10.22 1.25
N ASP A 128 -13.92 -11.30 0.66
CA ASP A 128 -12.52 -11.69 0.81
C ASP A 128 -11.57 -10.58 0.31
N VAL A 129 -11.85 -10.02 -0.87
CA VAL A 129 -11.11 -8.87 -1.39
C VAL A 129 -11.17 -7.68 -0.43
N ALA A 130 -12.36 -7.33 0.06
CA ALA A 130 -12.51 -6.22 1.00
C ALA A 130 -11.76 -6.43 2.32
N ASP A 131 -11.77 -7.66 2.85
CA ASP A 131 -11.08 -8.03 4.08
C ASP A 131 -9.56 -7.94 3.87
N ARG A 132 -9.01 -8.41 2.74
CA ARG A 132 -7.59 -8.26 2.37
C ARG A 132 -7.16 -6.80 2.26
N LEU A 133 -7.93 -5.97 1.54
CA LEU A 133 -7.64 -4.54 1.39
C LEU A 133 -7.68 -3.80 2.74
N THR A 134 -8.63 -4.16 3.60
CA THR A 134 -8.75 -3.58 4.94
C THR A 134 -7.56 -3.98 5.79
N LEU A 135 -7.15 -5.25 5.75
CA LEU A 135 -5.97 -5.75 6.45
C LEU A 135 -4.71 -5.01 6.02
N GLN A 136 -4.45 -4.86 4.71
CA GLN A 136 -3.28 -4.14 4.20
C GLN A 136 -3.26 -2.67 4.63
N ARG A 137 -4.40 -1.98 4.53
CA ARG A 137 -4.52 -0.59 5.00
C ARG A 137 -4.23 -0.48 6.50
N ASP A 138 -4.79 -1.39 7.30
CA ASP A 138 -4.64 -1.37 8.74
C ASP A 138 -3.19 -1.71 9.14
N ALA A 139 -2.53 -2.62 8.43
CA ALA A 139 -1.11 -2.92 8.58
C ALA A 139 -0.23 -1.69 8.32
N ALA A 140 -0.38 -1.05 7.15
CA ALA A 140 0.35 0.17 6.81
C ALA A 140 0.08 1.31 7.82
N SER A 141 -1.17 1.44 8.27
CA SER A 141 -1.54 2.44 9.28
C SER A 141 -0.89 2.17 10.63
N VAL A 142 -0.75 0.91 11.04
CA VAL A 142 -0.10 0.54 12.31
C VAL A 142 1.41 0.74 12.22
N GLN A 143 2.05 0.36 11.12
CA GLN A 143 3.48 0.63 10.89
C GLN A 143 3.76 2.13 10.97
N GLN A 144 3.01 2.95 10.21
CA GLN A 144 3.15 4.41 10.25
C GLN A 144 2.91 4.97 11.65
N ARG A 145 1.95 4.40 12.40
CA ARG A 145 1.68 4.84 13.78
C ARG A 145 2.85 4.54 14.71
N LEU A 146 3.45 3.35 14.61
CA LEU A 146 4.62 2.99 15.42
C LEU A 146 5.83 3.86 15.09
N GLU A 147 6.07 4.15 13.80
CA GLU A 147 7.11 5.10 13.39
C GLU A 147 6.87 6.49 13.99
N GLN A 148 5.63 7.00 13.93
CA GLN A 148 5.28 8.29 14.55
C GLN A 148 5.50 8.28 16.07
N LEU A 149 5.16 7.17 16.75
CA LEU A 149 5.40 7.03 18.19
C LEU A 149 6.89 7.04 18.49
N ALA A 150 7.72 6.34 17.71
CA ALA A 150 9.16 6.34 17.86
C ALA A 150 9.76 7.75 17.67
N VAL A 151 9.36 8.49 16.62
CA VAL A 151 9.82 9.87 16.40
C VAL A 151 9.43 10.78 17.57
N ARG A 152 8.17 10.72 18.03
CA ARG A 152 7.70 11.53 19.17
C ARG A 152 8.43 11.17 20.46
N GLN A 153 8.74 9.88 20.65
CA GLN A 153 9.50 9.40 21.79
C GLN A 153 10.93 9.93 21.78
N LEU A 154 11.60 9.98 20.61
CA LEU A 154 12.93 10.60 20.47
C LEU A 154 12.89 12.11 20.76
N ALA A 155 11.86 12.82 20.31
CA ALA A 155 11.68 14.23 20.63
C ALA A 155 11.54 14.44 22.16
N ASN A 156 10.76 13.60 22.84
CA ASN A 156 10.58 13.67 24.29
C ASN A 156 11.87 13.31 25.07
N LEU A 157 12.61 12.31 24.57
CA LEU A 157 13.94 11.95 25.06
C LEU A 157 14.89 13.15 25.02
N ARG A 158 14.99 13.83 23.88
CA ARG A 158 15.87 14.99 23.72
C ARG A 158 15.53 16.11 24.71
N GLU A 159 14.25 16.43 24.89
CA GLU A 159 13.85 17.45 25.87
C GLU A 159 14.18 17.03 27.30
N THR A 160 14.05 15.75 27.63
CA THR A 160 14.42 15.21 28.94
C THR A 160 15.95 15.21 29.15
N GLN A 161 16.74 14.95 28.11
CA GLN A 161 18.20 15.11 28.13
C GLN A 161 18.60 16.56 28.40
N LYS A 162 17.96 17.54 27.74
CA LYS A 162 18.19 18.98 28.03
C LYS A 162 17.89 19.33 29.49
N LEU A 163 16.82 18.77 30.06
CA LEU A 163 16.51 18.93 31.49
C LEU A 163 17.60 18.31 32.38
N ALA A 164 18.07 17.11 32.04
CA ALA A 164 19.15 16.43 32.76
C ALA A 164 20.49 17.20 32.70
N GLU A 165 20.84 17.74 31.54
CA GLU A 165 22.04 18.54 31.30
C GLU A 165 22.03 19.87 32.06
N SER A 166 20.84 20.42 32.34
CA SER A 166 20.72 21.63 33.17
C SER A 166 21.23 21.45 34.61
N GLY A 167 21.38 20.20 35.06
CA GLY A 167 21.84 19.84 36.41
C GLY A 167 20.89 20.22 37.55
N ALA A 168 19.75 20.86 37.23
CA ALA A 168 18.74 21.20 38.20
C ALA A 168 17.90 19.97 38.56
N SER A 169 17.68 19.75 39.85
CA SER A 169 16.70 18.75 40.29
C SER A 169 15.28 19.19 39.88
N PRO A 170 14.34 18.25 39.68
CA PRO A 170 12.96 18.57 39.29
C PRO A 170 12.30 19.68 40.12
N GLU A 171 12.54 19.70 41.43
CA GLU A 171 12.00 20.70 42.35
C GLU A 171 12.54 22.13 42.10
N LYS A 172 13.81 22.22 41.64
CA LYS A 172 14.58 23.46 41.45
C LYS A 172 14.53 24.00 40.03
N LEU A 173 13.73 23.38 39.15
CA LEU A 173 13.53 23.86 37.79
C LEU A 173 12.98 25.29 37.76
N LYS A 174 13.46 26.09 36.80
CA LYS A 174 12.89 27.40 36.48
C LYS A 174 11.46 27.24 35.94
N PRO A 175 10.59 28.28 36.00
CA PRO A 175 9.21 28.18 35.52
C PRO A 175 9.07 27.64 34.08
N GLU A 176 9.94 28.06 33.17
CA GLU A 176 9.98 27.59 31.78
C GLU A 176 10.33 26.10 31.69
N GLN A 177 11.31 25.65 32.48
CA GLN A 177 11.70 24.24 32.54
C GLN A 177 10.61 23.37 33.17
N LYS A 178 9.90 23.88 34.20
CA LYS A 178 8.73 23.20 34.77
C LYS A 178 7.61 23.02 33.76
N LYS A 179 7.39 24.03 32.91
CA LYS A 179 6.45 23.92 31.79
C LYS A 179 6.88 22.84 30.79
N ALA A 180 8.16 22.82 30.40
CA ALA A 180 8.70 21.80 29.51
C ALA A 180 8.57 20.38 30.11
N GLN A 181 8.94 20.21 31.38
CA GLN A 181 8.76 18.96 32.12
C GLN A 181 7.29 18.50 32.13
N ALA A 182 6.35 19.41 32.42
CA ALA A 182 4.92 19.09 32.42
C ALA A 182 4.40 18.68 31.04
N LEU A 183 4.88 19.32 29.97
CA LEU A 183 4.57 18.93 28.59
C LEU A 183 5.14 17.55 28.25
N ASN A 184 6.40 17.28 28.61
CA ASN A 184 7.03 15.97 28.41
C ASN A 184 6.27 14.86 29.13
N LYS A 185 5.79 15.14 30.34
CA LYS A 185 4.99 14.21 31.14
C LYS A 185 3.64 13.92 30.49
N ALA A 186 2.91 14.96 30.08
CA ALA A 186 1.65 14.81 29.37
C ALA A 186 1.83 14.02 28.05
N GLU A 187 2.94 14.25 27.35
CA GLU A 187 3.28 13.52 26.14
C GLU A 187 3.57 12.03 26.42
N GLN A 188 4.29 11.69 27.50
CA GLN A 188 4.50 10.28 27.89
C GLN A 188 3.18 9.57 28.21
N GLU A 189 2.22 10.25 28.85
CA GLU A 189 0.88 9.71 29.09
C GLU A 189 0.11 9.47 27.78
N SER A 190 0.19 10.40 26.82
CA SER A 190 -0.40 10.23 25.49
C SER A 190 0.23 9.05 24.74
N LEU A 191 1.57 8.97 24.73
CA LEU A 191 2.32 7.89 24.10
C LEU A 191 1.92 6.54 24.68
N ARG A 192 1.75 6.43 26.00
CA ARG A 192 1.31 5.18 26.65
C ARG A 192 -0.03 4.68 26.12
N GLU A 193 -1.03 5.54 26.01
CA GLU A 193 -2.36 5.15 25.50
C GLU A 193 -2.31 4.80 24.00
N GLU A 194 -1.52 5.53 23.22
CA GLU A 194 -1.36 5.26 21.79
C GLU A 194 -0.58 3.97 21.52
N ILE A 195 0.44 3.67 22.31
CA ILE A 195 1.14 2.38 22.31
C ILE A 195 0.17 1.26 22.61
N ARG A 196 -0.69 1.41 23.63
CA ARG A 196 -1.72 0.42 23.93
C ARG A 196 -2.64 0.16 22.73
N MET A 197 -3.11 1.22 22.07
CA MET A 197 -3.94 1.08 20.87
C MET A 197 -3.18 0.41 19.71
N ALA A 198 -1.92 0.76 19.48
CA ALA A 198 -1.10 0.13 18.45
C ALA A 198 -0.89 -1.37 18.73
N MET A 199 -0.67 -1.75 19.99
CA MET A 199 -0.54 -3.14 20.42
C MET A 199 -1.85 -3.92 20.24
N ASP A 200 -2.99 -3.32 20.58
CA ASP A 200 -4.31 -3.93 20.35
C ASP A 200 -4.56 -4.15 18.85
N SER A 201 -4.17 -3.20 18.00
CA SER A 201 -4.26 -3.31 16.55
C SER A 201 -3.34 -4.40 16.00
N LEU A 202 -2.07 -4.48 16.42
CA LEU A 202 -1.14 -5.55 16.03
C LEU A 202 -1.70 -6.93 16.37
N ARG A 203 -2.26 -7.07 17.58
CA ARG A 203 -2.88 -8.34 18.00
C ARG A 203 -4.08 -8.72 17.13
N ASN A 204 -4.86 -7.74 16.68
CA ASN A 204 -6.00 -7.99 15.80
C ASN A 204 -5.55 -8.31 14.37
N LEU A 205 -4.53 -7.62 13.85
CA LEU A 205 -3.91 -7.91 12.56
C LEU A 205 -3.34 -9.33 12.53
N ALA A 206 -2.56 -9.72 13.55
CA ALA A 206 -2.01 -11.07 13.68
C ALA A 206 -3.08 -12.19 13.64
N LYS A 207 -4.31 -11.93 14.09
CA LYS A 207 -5.39 -12.94 14.05
C LYS A 207 -6.00 -13.12 12.67
N ASN A 208 -5.98 -12.07 11.85
CA ASN A 208 -6.70 -12.02 10.57
C ASN A 208 -5.75 -12.06 9.36
N ALA A 209 -4.44 -11.95 9.60
CA ALA A 209 -3.42 -11.99 8.57
C ALA A 209 -3.18 -13.39 8.02
N ASP A 210 -2.64 -13.44 6.79
CA ASP A 210 -2.11 -14.67 6.22
C ASP A 210 -0.85 -15.13 6.98
N ALA A 211 -0.32 -16.31 6.65
CA ALA A 211 0.78 -16.90 7.41
C ALA A 211 2.05 -16.04 7.44
N ALA A 212 2.37 -15.34 6.34
CA ALA A 212 3.59 -14.54 6.23
C ALA A 212 3.47 -13.25 7.05
N ASP A 213 2.39 -12.51 6.86
CA ASP A 213 2.16 -11.24 7.56
C ASP A 213 1.87 -11.47 9.05
N LYS A 214 1.22 -12.59 9.38
CA LYS A 214 0.93 -12.98 10.76
C LYS A 214 2.18 -13.09 11.62
N GLU A 215 3.23 -13.73 11.13
CA GLU A 215 4.46 -13.90 11.89
C GLU A 215 5.09 -12.54 12.24
N ALA A 216 5.12 -11.62 11.27
CA ALA A 216 5.62 -10.26 11.49
C ALA A 216 4.78 -9.49 12.53
N PHE A 217 3.44 -9.56 12.46
CA PHE A 217 2.57 -8.92 13.46
C PHE A 217 2.67 -9.57 14.84
N GLU A 218 2.80 -10.90 14.92
CA GLU A 218 2.97 -11.63 16.17
C GLU A 218 4.31 -11.29 16.84
N GLU A 219 5.39 -11.21 16.07
CA GLU A 219 6.71 -10.88 16.61
C GLU A 219 6.74 -9.41 17.07
N ALA A 220 6.23 -8.46 16.29
CA ALA A 220 6.14 -7.06 16.71
C ALA A 220 5.28 -6.90 17.99
N HIS A 221 4.14 -7.60 18.07
CA HIS A 221 3.33 -7.63 19.29
C HIS A 221 4.08 -8.29 20.46
N LYS A 222 4.84 -9.36 20.21
CA LYS A 222 5.62 -10.04 21.25
C LYS A 222 6.74 -9.15 21.78
N THR A 223 7.48 -8.44 20.92
CA THR A 223 8.47 -7.42 21.31
C THR A 223 7.84 -6.42 22.26
N GLY A 224 6.70 -5.82 21.88
CA GLY A 224 6.07 -4.81 22.74
C GLY A 224 5.57 -5.34 24.09
N VAL A 225 5.16 -6.62 24.17
CA VAL A 225 4.79 -7.28 25.44
C VAL A 225 6.02 -7.58 26.29
N LEU A 226 7.07 -8.15 25.69
CA LEU A 226 8.29 -8.55 26.40
C LEU A 226 9.04 -7.32 26.96
N SER A 227 9.12 -6.25 26.18
CA SER A 227 9.72 -4.98 26.61
C SER A 227 8.85 -4.19 27.59
N GLN A 228 7.60 -4.62 27.81
CA GLN A 228 6.65 -3.94 28.69
C GLN A 228 6.49 -2.45 28.35
N LEU A 229 6.35 -2.10 27.07
CA LEU A 229 6.35 -0.71 26.57
C LEU A 229 5.45 0.24 27.36
N GLN A 230 4.24 -0.21 27.72
CA GLN A 230 3.31 0.59 28.52
C GLN A 230 3.84 0.90 29.92
N ASN A 231 4.51 -0.07 30.55
CA ASN A 231 5.15 0.13 31.85
C ASN A 231 6.38 1.03 31.73
N GLN A 232 7.15 0.91 30.63
CA GLN A 232 8.28 1.81 30.37
C GLN A 232 7.82 3.26 30.18
N ALA A 233 6.79 3.50 29.36
CA ALA A 233 6.21 4.84 29.15
C ALA A 233 5.61 5.44 30.45
N ARG A 234 5.04 4.59 31.31
CA ARG A 234 4.61 5.00 32.64
C ARG A 234 5.80 5.34 33.54
N LYS A 235 6.81 4.46 33.57
CA LYS A 235 8.01 4.62 34.40
C LYS A 235 8.80 5.87 34.02
N SER A 236 8.98 6.15 32.73
CA SER A 236 9.60 7.39 32.25
C SER A 236 8.82 8.63 32.73
N SER A 237 7.49 8.62 32.63
CA SER A 237 6.62 9.71 33.14
C SER A 237 6.79 9.93 34.65
N GLU A 238 6.84 8.85 35.45
CA GLU A 238 7.04 8.93 36.89
C GLU A 238 8.45 9.44 37.25
N LEU A 239 9.47 9.00 36.50
CA LEU A 239 10.86 9.42 36.71
C LEU A 239 11.10 10.88 36.33
N LEU A 240 10.30 11.49 35.45
CA LEU A 240 10.40 12.92 35.18
C LEU A 240 10.24 13.77 36.43
N ASP A 241 9.55 13.30 37.47
CA ASP A 241 9.38 14.04 38.72
C ASP A 241 10.55 13.88 39.70
N THR A 242 11.42 12.88 39.48
CA THR A 242 12.45 12.50 40.47
C THR A 242 13.88 12.51 39.92
N ASP A 243 14.10 11.99 38.71
CA ASP A 243 15.42 11.79 38.13
C ASP A 243 15.38 11.86 36.58
N PHE A 244 15.83 12.99 36.02
CA PHE A 244 15.87 13.19 34.58
C PHE A 244 16.81 12.24 33.84
N LYS A 245 17.90 11.77 34.46
CA LYS A 245 18.85 10.85 33.81
C LYS A 245 18.25 9.46 33.67
N GLU A 246 17.64 8.95 34.75
CA GLU A 246 16.93 7.68 34.70
C GLU A 246 15.68 7.76 33.81
N SER A 247 14.97 8.90 33.80
CA SER A 247 13.88 9.14 32.85
C SER A 247 14.37 9.08 31.40
N ALA A 248 15.45 9.78 31.06
CA ALA A 248 16.03 9.76 29.73
C ALA A 248 16.47 8.34 29.32
N LYS A 249 17.05 7.56 30.24
CA LYS A 249 17.41 6.16 29.98
C LYS A 249 16.18 5.30 29.67
N ALA A 250 15.12 5.40 30.48
CA ALA A 250 13.87 4.68 30.24
C ALA A 250 13.22 5.10 28.91
N GLN A 251 13.32 6.39 28.56
CA GLN A 251 12.82 6.90 27.29
C GLN A 251 13.62 6.41 26.07
N GLN A 252 14.94 6.23 26.22
CA GLN A 252 15.79 5.65 25.18
C GLN A 252 15.46 4.16 24.96
N GLU A 253 15.29 3.39 26.04
CA GLU A 253 14.86 1.99 25.96
C GLU A 253 13.52 1.89 25.21
N LEU A 254 12.54 2.72 25.58
CA LEU A 254 11.25 2.80 24.91
C LEU A 254 11.37 3.16 23.41
N ALA A 255 12.24 4.10 23.05
CA ALA A 255 12.49 4.45 21.64
C ALA A 255 13.08 3.28 20.84
N ASN A 256 14.03 2.55 21.45
CA ASN A 256 14.66 1.39 20.83
C ASN A 256 13.67 0.25 20.63
N ASP A 257 12.82 -0.02 21.63
CA ASP A 257 11.80 -1.08 21.54
C ASP A 257 10.74 -0.74 20.47
N LEU A 258 10.31 0.52 20.36
CA LEU A 258 9.42 0.97 19.28
C LEU A 258 10.07 0.80 17.90
N LYS A 259 11.37 1.10 17.79
CA LYS A 259 12.14 0.89 16.57
C LYS A 259 12.24 -0.58 16.21
N GLU A 260 12.48 -1.45 17.19
CA GLU A 260 12.53 -2.90 16.98
C GLU A 260 11.17 -3.45 16.51
N MET A 261 10.05 -2.91 17.00
CA MET A 261 8.73 -3.25 16.47
C MET A 261 8.56 -2.84 15.01
N VAL A 262 9.01 -1.64 14.62
CA VAL A 262 8.97 -1.19 13.22
C VAL A 262 9.84 -2.08 12.34
N ASP A 263 11.06 -2.39 12.78
CA ASP A 263 11.96 -3.32 12.08
C ASP A 263 11.34 -4.72 11.94
N GLY A 264 10.70 -5.23 13.00
CA GLY A 264 10.00 -6.52 13.01
C GLY A 264 8.82 -6.56 12.04
N LEU A 265 8.08 -5.45 11.92
CA LEU A 265 7.04 -5.32 10.91
C LEU A 265 7.58 -5.29 9.49
N GLN A 266 8.80 -4.81 9.26
CA GLN A 266 9.40 -4.81 7.93
C GLN A 266 10.09 -6.13 7.59
N ALA A 267 10.31 -7.02 8.56
CA ALA A 267 11.12 -8.23 8.40
C ALA A 267 10.57 -9.24 7.38
N HIS A 268 9.26 -9.21 7.07
CA HIS A 268 8.66 -10.06 6.05
C HIS A 268 8.93 -9.55 4.62
N LYS A 269 9.21 -8.26 4.46
CA LYS A 269 9.55 -7.65 3.17
C LYS A 269 10.90 -8.14 2.68
N THR A 270 11.08 -8.18 1.36
CA THR A 270 12.38 -8.51 0.79
C THR A 270 13.39 -7.40 1.12
N LYS A 271 14.69 -7.72 1.07
CA LYS A 271 15.73 -6.71 1.27
C LYS A 271 15.68 -5.62 0.20
N GLU A 272 15.26 -5.98 -1.02
CA GLU A 272 15.04 -5.00 -2.09
C GLU A 272 14.00 -3.96 -1.64
N GLU A 273 12.83 -4.44 -1.19
CA GLU A 273 11.73 -3.57 -0.77
C GLU A 273 12.09 -2.70 0.42
N GLN A 274 12.72 -3.27 1.44
CA GLN A 274 13.22 -2.52 2.59
C GLN A 274 14.20 -1.42 2.14
N THR A 275 15.07 -1.72 1.17
CA THR A 275 16.04 -0.77 0.64
C THR A 275 15.36 0.35 -0.16
N ARG A 276 14.37 0.03 -1.00
CA ARG A 276 13.59 1.03 -1.76
C ARG A 276 12.78 1.93 -0.84
N GLU A 277 12.09 1.37 0.15
CA GLU A 277 11.31 2.14 1.13
C GLU A 277 12.20 3.13 1.89
N LEU A 278 13.40 2.67 2.30
CA LEU A 278 14.36 3.53 2.96
C LEU A 278 14.91 4.63 2.03
N ALA A 279 15.11 4.32 0.74
CA ALA A 279 15.51 5.32 -0.25
C ALA A 279 14.44 6.42 -0.40
N ASP A 280 13.17 6.02 -0.57
CA ASP A 280 12.04 6.95 -0.67
C ASP A 280 11.90 7.82 0.58
N GLN A 281 12.12 7.23 1.77
CA GLN A 281 12.18 8.01 3.02
C GLN A 281 13.29 9.05 3.00
N MET A 282 14.50 8.71 2.54
CA MET A 282 15.62 9.66 2.44
C MET A 282 15.34 10.78 1.45
N LYS A 283 14.74 10.46 0.30
CA LYS A 283 14.31 11.44 -0.70
C LYS A 283 13.26 12.41 -0.15
N GLN A 284 12.29 11.91 0.62
CA GLN A 284 11.31 12.76 1.29
C GLN A 284 11.95 13.67 2.33
N LEU A 285 12.94 13.18 3.09
CA LEU A 285 13.68 13.99 4.06
C LEU A 285 14.55 15.04 3.36
N ALA A 286 15.20 14.69 2.24
CA ALA A 286 15.95 15.64 1.42
C ALA A 286 15.06 16.79 0.93
N SER A 287 13.90 16.48 0.35
CA SER A 287 12.95 17.49 -0.12
C SER A 287 12.42 18.38 1.01
N LYS A 288 12.13 17.81 2.20
CA LYS A 288 11.75 18.61 3.38
C LYS A 288 12.87 19.52 3.84
N GLN A 289 14.11 19.06 3.77
CA GLN A 289 15.27 19.83 4.18
C GLN A 289 15.55 20.99 3.22
N GLU A 290 15.31 20.80 1.92
CA GLU A 290 15.35 21.86 0.91
C GLU A 290 14.23 22.89 1.14
N GLN A 291 12.99 22.45 1.37
CA GLN A 291 11.89 23.34 1.75
C GLN A 291 12.20 24.14 3.02
N LEU A 292 12.82 23.50 4.02
CA LEU A 292 13.21 24.17 5.26
C LEU A 292 14.33 25.19 5.05
N SER A 293 15.22 24.96 4.08
CA SER A 293 16.22 25.93 3.63
C SER A 293 15.55 27.18 3.05
N ASP A 294 14.62 27.00 2.12
CA ASP A 294 13.89 28.12 1.51
C ASP A 294 13.05 28.89 2.54
N ASN A 295 12.40 28.17 3.46
CA ASN A 295 11.68 28.78 4.57
C ASN A 295 12.62 29.59 5.47
N SER A 296 13.82 29.08 5.76
CA SER A 296 14.79 29.79 6.60
C SER A 296 15.30 31.07 5.93
N LEU A 297 15.45 31.10 4.61
CA LEU A 297 15.82 32.31 3.85
C LEU A 297 14.74 33.41 3.93
N GLN A 298 13.47 33.01 4.04
CA GLN A 298 12.32 33.92 4.06
C GLN A 298 11.84 34.26 5.48
N ALA A 299 12.33 33.52 6.47
CA ALA A 299 11.85 33.57 7.84
C ALA A 299 12.19 34.88 8.55
N ASP A 300 11.27 35.30 9.41
CA ASP A 300 11.55 36.30 10.42
C ASP A 300 11.81 35.68 11.80
N LYS A 301 11.96 36.53 12.83
CA LYS A 301 12.25 36.07 14.20
C LYS A 301 11.13 35.23 14.81
N GLN A 302 9.89 35.39 14.35
CA GLN A 302 8.71 34.67 14.84
C GLN A 302 8.62 33.26 14.27
N ASP A 303 9.21 33.00 13.10
CA ASP A 303 9.20 31.69 12.44
C ASP A 303 10.23 30.70 13.02
N ARG A 304 11.24 31.22 13.73
CA ARG A 304 12.34 30.43 14.29
C ARG A 304 11.90 29.20 15.11
N PRO A 305 10.91 29.27 16.03
CA PRO A 305 10.48 28.09 16.77
C PRO A 305 9.90 26.99 15.88
N GLN A 306 9.25 27.36 14.77
CA GLN A 306 8.71 26.40 13.82
C GLN A 306 9.83 25.75 12.99
N ILE A 307 10.80 26.53 12.53
CA ILE A 307 11.98 26.02 11.81
C ILE A 307 12.80 25.08 12.69
N GLU A 308 13.05 25.47 13.95
CA GLU A 308 13.75 24.62 14.92
C GLU A 308 13.01 23.29 15.12
N LYS A 309 11.68 23.34 15.26
CA LYS A 309 10.85 22.13 15.44
C LYS A 309 10.88 21.22 14.21
N GLU A 310 10.84 21.78 13.01
CA GLU A 310 10.91 21.00 11.77
C GLU A 310 12.31 20.40 11.56
N GLN A 311 13.37 21.15 11.84
CA GLN A 311 14.75 20.65 11.78
C GLN A 311 14.96 19.49 12.77
N GLN A 312 14.44 19.63 13.98
CA GLN A 312 14.45 18.59 15.00
C GLN A 312 13.73 17.33 14.54
N ALA A 313 12.54 17.46 13.94
CA ALA A 313 11.79 16.33 13.42
C ALA A 313 12.52 15.60 12.27
N ILE A 314 13.28 16.32 11.43
CA ILE A 314 14.15 15.70 10.42
C ILE A 314 15.28 14.92 11.10
N SER A 315 15.95 15.52 12.10
CA SER A 315 17.03 14.85 12.83
C SER A 315 16.57 13.56 13.52
N ASP A 316 15.40 13.60 14.19
CA ASP A 316 14.83 12.44 14.89
C ASP A 316 14.47 11.31 13.90
N ARG A 317 13.98 11.64 12.69
CA ARG A 317 13.69 10.66 11.62
C ARG A 317 14.96 10.05 11.02
N LEU A 318 16.02 10.84 10.85
CA LEU A 318 17.32 10.33 10.41
C LEU A 318 17.91 9.33 11.40
N GLU A 319 17.77 9.61 12.70
CA GLU A 319 18.22 8.70 13.75
C GLU A 319 17.48 7.35 13.73
N MET A 320 16.18 7.37 13.42
CA MET A 320 15.43 6.13 13.18
C MET A 320 15.94 5.37 11.96
N ALA A 321 16.09 6.04 10.82
CA ALA A 321 16.52 5.43 9.56
C ALA A 321 17.95 4.85 9.62
N GLN A 322 18.84 5.42 10.45
CA GLN A 322 20.26 5.11 10.47
C GLN A 322 20.58 3.62 10.66
N THR A 323 19.94 2.95 11.62
CA THR A 323 20.20 1.52 11.88
C THR A 323 19.71 0.62 10.76
N GLN A 324 18.58 0.96 10.12
CA GLN A 324 18.12 0.23 8.94
C GLN A 324 19.09 0.42 7.78
N MET A 325 19.58 1.64 7.60
CA MET A 325 20.57 1.96 6.57
C MET A 325 21.88 1.20 6.80
N GLU A 326 22.37 1.12 8.03
CA GLU A 326 23.58 0.34 8.37
C GLU A 326 23.43 -1.15 8.04
N LYS A 327 22.23 -1.72 8.23
CA LYS A 327 21.93 -3.12 7.89
C LYS A 327 21.85 -3.35 6.38
N LEU A 328 21.25 -2.41 5.63
CA LEU A 328 20.94 -2.58 4.21
C LEU A 328 22.05 -2.08 3.27
N ASN A 329 22.63 -0.91 3.55
CA ASN A 329 23.69 -0.28 2.77
C ASN A 329 24.63 0.56 3.69
N PRO A 330 25.74 -0.03 4.17
CA PRO A 330 26.69 0.64 5.08
C PRO A 330 27.34 1.90 4.50
N GLU A 331 27.43 2.05 3.18
CA GLU A 331 28.00 3.25 2.57
C GLU A 331 27.00 4.40 2.58
N ALA A 332 25.74 4.13 2.22
CA ALA A 332 24.65 5.10 2.37
C ALA A 332 24.52 5.52 3.84
N ALA A 333 24.66 4.58 4.79
CA ALA A 333 24.63 4.87 6.21
C ALA A 333 25.71 5.85 6.67
N LYS A 334 26.92 5.81 6.10
CA LYS A 334 27.98 6.79 6.41
C LYS A 334 27.63 8.19 5.92
N VAL A 335 27.01 8.30 4.75
CA VAL A 335 26.55 9.59 4.20
C VAL A 335 25.40 10.14 5.05
N SER A 336 24.44 9.29 5.42
CA SER A 336 23.34 9.63 6.33
C SER A 336 23.84 10.06 7.72
N ASP A 337 24.86 9.40 8.28
CA ASP A 337 25.46 9.81 9.56
C ASP A 337 26.06 11.22 9.51
N GLN A 338 26.70 11.59 8.40
CA GLN A 338 27.18 12.97 8.19
C GLN A 338 26.02 13.96 8.12
N ALA A 339 24.95 13.63 7.37
CA ALA A 339 23.73 14.43 7.30
C ALA A 339 23.07 14.59 8.68
N SER A 340 23.04 13.53 9.49
CA SER A 340 22.50 13.54 10.85
C SER A 340 23.32 14.43 11.78
N LYS A 341 24.65 14.35 11.74
CA LYS A 341 25.55 15.22 12.53
C LYS A 341 25.37 16.70 12.17
N GLU A 342 25.29 17.02 10.89
CA GLU A 342 25.05 18.39 10.43
C GLU A 342 23.64 18.87 10.81
N SER A 343 22.61 18.04 10.66
CA SER A 343 21.24 18.34 11.10
C SER A 343 21.16 18.64 12.61
N LYS A 344 21.91 17.90 13.44
CA LYS A 344 22.04 18.17 14.88
C LYS A 344 22.78 19.48 15.15
N ALA A 345 23.83 19.79 14.39
CA ALA A 345 24.55 21.06 14.48
C ALA A 345 23.67 22.26 14.11
N ILE A 346 22.85 22.14 13.04
CA ILE A 346 21.87 23.15 12.65
C ILE A 346 20.86 23.38 13.77
N THR A 347 20.38 22.31 14.42
CA THR A 347 19.47 22.43 15.56
C THR A 347 20.09 23.20 16.73
N GLN A 348 21.37 22.96 17.03
CA GLN A 348 22.09 23.71 18.07
C GLN A 348 22.31 25.17 17.67
N ASP A 349 22.65 25.43 16.40
CA ASP A 349 22.79 26.79 15.88
C ASP A 349 21.45 27.54 15.94
N LEU A 350 20.34 26.90 15.56
CA LEU A 350 18.99 27.44 15.67
C LEU A 350 18.56 27.72 17.12
N GLN A 351 19.22 27.19 18.14
CA GLN A 351 19.00 27.55 19.55
C GLN A 351 19.80 28.80 19.96
N ASN A 352 20.85 29.14 19.21
CA ASN A 352 21.57 30.39 19.39
C ASN A 352 20.74 31.57 18.87
N LYS A 353 20.79 32.70 19.59
CA LYS A 353 19.98 33.88 19.23
C LYS A 353 20.32 34.43 17.85
N ASP A 354 21.53 34.24 17.36
CA ASP A 354 21.99 34.93 16.16
C ASP A 354 21.70 34.19 14.85
N ALA A 355 21.32 32.91 14.89
CA ALA A 355 21.19 32.07 13.70
C ALA A 355 20.15 32.55 12.67
N LEU A 356 19.04 33.15 13.11
CA LEU A 356 18.03 33.73 12.21
C LEU A 356 17.79 35.23 12.46
N ASN A 357 18.70 35.89 13.20
CA ASN A 357 18.55 37.31 13.56
C ASN A 357 19.34 38.27 12.67
N ASN A 358 20.22 37.75 11.81
CA ASN A 358 20.99 38.52 10.86
C ASN A 358 21.16 37.75 9.54
N PRO A 359 21.46 38.44 8.42
CA PRO A 359 21.55 37.81 7.10
C PRO A 359 22.60 36.69 7.01
N ASP A 360 23.74 36.84 7.69
CA ASP A 360 24.83 35.86 7.63
C ASP A 360 24.44 34.54 8.32
N GLY A 361 23.74 34.62 9.45
CA GLY A 361 23.21 33.45 10.16
C GLY A 361 22.14 32.72 9.33
N VAL A 362 21.25 33.48 8.69
CA VAL A 362 20.20 32.95 7.81
C VAL A 362 20.84 32.20 6.63
N ALA A 363 21.81 32.83 5.96
CA ALA A 363 22.54 32.20 4.85
C ALA A 363 23.26 30.92 5.31
N LYS A 364 23.99 30.97 6.43
CA LYS A 364 24.69 29.81 6.99
C LYS A 364 23.74 28.65 7.32
N THR A 365 22.58 28.95 7.92
CA THR A 365 21.56 27.96 8.26
C THR A 365 21.00 27.33 6.99
N SER A 366 20.58 28.17 6.03
CA SER A 366 20.08 27.74 4.72
C SER A 366 21.07 26.85 3.97
N ASP A 367 22.35 27.24 3.90
CA ASP A 367 23.39 26.50 3.19
C ASP A 367 23.67 25.15 3.85
N ALA A 368 23.69 25.11 5.20
CA ALA A 368 23.82 23.86 5.93
C ALA A 368 22.62 22.93 5.69
N GLN A 369 21.41 23.47 5.62
CA GLN A 369 20.20 22.71 5.29
C GLN A 369 20.28 22.15 3.86
N LYS A 370 20.72 22.92 2.87
CA LYS A 370 20.96 22.41 1.51
C LYS A 370 22.00 21.29 1.50
N SER A 371 23.09 21.45 2.24
CA SER A 371 24.10 20.39 2.33
C SER A 371 23.57 19.10 2.95
N VAL A 372 22.69 19.19 3.96
CA VAL A 372 21.99 18.01 4.49
C VAL A 372 21.08 17.41 3.42
N ALA A 373 20.31 18.22 2.69
CA ALA A 373 19.44 17.73 1.61
C ALA A 373 20.23 16.98 0.52
N GLU A 374 21.35 17.52 0.06
CA GLU A 374 22.24 16.90 -0.93
C GLU A 374 22.79 15.55 -0.45
N LYS A 375 23.24 15.46 0.81
CA LYS A 375 23.70 14.20 1.40
C LYS A 375 22.60 13.15 1.49
N LEU A 376 21.38 13.56 1.84
CA LEU A 376 20.23 12.65 1.88
C LEU A 376 19.82 12.18 0.49
N SER A 377 19.88 13.06 -0.53
CA SER A 377 19.69 12.66 -1.93
C SER A 377 20.73 11.64 -2.36
N THR A 378 22.01 11.88 -2.03
CA THR A 378 23.10 10.95 -2.34
C THR A 378 22.88 9.59 -1.65
N ALA A 379 22.50 9.59 -0.36
CA ALA A 379 22.18 8.35 0.35
C ALA A 379 20.99 7.60 -0.29
N SER A 380 19.96 8.33 -0.73
CA SER A 380 18.82 7.79 -1.46
C SER A 380 19.27 7.11 -2.77
N GLU A 381 20.07 7.78 -3.59
CA GLU A 381 20.57 7.21 -4.86
C GLU A 381 21.40 5.95 -4.64
N MET A 382 22.20 5.90 -3.57
CA MET A 382 22.97 4.71 -3.20
C MET A 382 22.06 3.54 -2.79
N LEU A 383 20.97 3.83 -2.09
CA LEU A 383 19.96 2.83 -1.73
C LEU A 383 19.18 2.36 -2.97
N GLU A 384 18.74 3.26 -3.85
CA GLU A 384 18.07 2.91 -5.12
C GLU A 384 18.95 1.96 -5.95
N LYS A 385 20.23 2.29 -6.12
CA LYS A 385 21.19 1.42 -6.81
C LYS A 385 21.37 0.05 -6.15
N GLN A 386 21.39 0.01 -4.82
CA GLN A 386 21.49 -1.24 -4.06
C GLN A 386 20.22 -2.09 -4.24
N ALA A 387 19.04 -1.47 -4.23
CA ALA A 387 17.78 -2.13 -4.52
C ALA A 387 17.76 -2.72 -5.93
N ASP A 388 18.17 -1.96 -6.95
CA ASP A 388 18.24 -2.47 -8.33
C ASP A 388 19.20 -3.66 -8.47
N THR A 389 20.30 -3.64 -7.70
CA THR A 389 21.25 -4.77 -7.64
C THR A 389 20.62 -6.00 -7.00
N LEU A 390 19.86 -5.83 -5.92
CA LEU A 390 19.12 -6.90 -5.25
C LEU A 390 18.04 -7.49 -6.17
N ALA A 391 17.27 -6.65 -6.84
CA ALA A 391 16.25 -7.05 -7.81
C ALA A 391 16.87 -7.87 -8.96
N ALA A 392 18.00 -7.44 -9.51
CA ALA A 392 18.72 -8.16 -10.56
C ALA A 392 19.27 -9.51 -10.07
N ALA A 393 19.74 -9.58 -8.83
CA ALA A 393 20.23 -10.81 -8.21
C ALA A 393 19.10 -11.82 -7.97
N GLU A 394 17.94 -11.37 -7.50
CA GLU A 394 16.76 -12.23 -7.31
C GLU A 394 16.23 -12.77 -8.64
N LYS A 395 16.16 -11.93 -9.69
CA LYS A 395 15.84 -12.39 -11.05
C LYS A 395 16.82 -13.47 -11.52
N SER A 396 18.12 -13.22 -11.37
CA SER A 396 19.17 -14.18 -11.79
C SER A 396 19.12 -15.50 -11.02
N GLN A 397 18.70 -15.50 -9.74
CA GLN A 397 18.54 -16.72 -8.96
C GLN A 397 17.28 -17.51 -9.36
N ASN A 398 16.17 -16.83 -9.62
CA ASN A 398 14.95 -17.48 -10.10
C ASN A 398 15.16 -18.08 -11.50
N ASP A 399 15.92 -17.39 -12.37
CA ASP A 399 16.27 -17.86 -13.72
C ASP A 399 17.13 -19.14 -13.72
N GLN A 400 17.82 -19.48 -12.62
CA GLN A 400 18.54 -20.77 -12.51
C GLN A 400 17.64 -21.97 -12.20
N THR A 401 16.37 -21.74 -11.85
CA THR A 401 15.41 -22.81 -11.50
C THR A 401 14.22 -22.89 -12.44
N GLN A 402 14.03 -21.91 -13.32
CA GLN A 402 13.11 -21.99 -14.46
C GLN A 402 13.87 -22.39 -15.73
N PRO A 403 13.24 -23.11 -16.68
CA PRO A 403 13.85 -23.37 -17.98
C PRO A 403 14.25 -22.03 -18.59
N GLU A 404 15.53 -21.87 -18.95
CA GLU A 404 16.13 -20.63 -19.44
C GLU A 404 15.13 -19.82 -20.27
N MET A 405 14.66 -18.69 -19.72
CA MET A 405 13.92 -17.73 -20.51
C MET A 405 14.76 -17.46 -21.75
N SER A 406 14.17 -17.64 -22.93
CA SER A 406 14.91 -17.41 -24.16
C SER A 406 15.48 -15.98 -24.14
N ALA A 407 16.66 -15.76 -24.71
CA ALA A 407 17.27 -14.43 -24.75
C ALA A 407 16.34 -13.34 -25.34
N ALA A 408 15.36 -13.75 -26.16
CA ALA A 408 14.31 -12.90 -26.68
C ALA A 408 13.31 -12.45 -25.61
N GLU A 409 12.91 -13.35 -24.72
CA GLU A 409 11.98 -13.07 -23.63
C GLU A 409 12.57 -12.08 -22.62
N GLN A 410 13.83 -12.31 -22.25
CA GLN A 410 14.57 -11.40 -21.38
C GLN A 410 14.70 -10.01 -22.02
N ALA A 411 15.07 -9.93 -23.30
CA ALA A 411 15.19 -8.65 -23.99
C ALA A 411 13.85 -7.91 -24.17
N ILE A 412 12.73 -8.62 -24.35
CA ILE A 412 11.38 -8.03 -24.37
C ILE A 412 11.02 -7.48 -22.98
N SER A 413 11.28 -8.25 -21.92
CA SER A 413 11.03 -7.85 -20.53
C SER A 413 11.86 -6.62 -20.13
N ASP A 414 13.17 -6.64 -20.41
CA ASP A 414 14.06 -5.52 -20.13
C ASP A 414 13.65 -4.25 -20.89
N ALA A 415 13.28 -4.39 -22.17
CA ALA A 415 12.76 -3.27 -22.94
C ALA A 415 11.46 -2.73 -22.33
N ALA A 416 10.53 -3.58 -21.91
CA ALA A 416 9.28 -3.14 -21.29
C ALA A 416 9.54 -2.34 -20.01
N ASN A 417 10.46 -2.78 -19.17
CA ASN A 417 10.85 -2.05 -17.95
C ASN A 417 11.42 -0.67 -18.29
N GLN A 418 12.35 -0.59 -19.25
CA GLN A 418 12.95 0.69 -19.68
C GLN A 418 11.90 1.67 -20.25
N VAL A 419 10.90 1.18 -20.99
CA VAL A 419 9.83 2.03 -21.55
C VAL A 419 8.90 2.53 -20.46
N MET A 420 8.58 1.69 -19.47
CA MET A 420 7.79 2.09 -18.30
C MET A 420 8.53 3.18 -17.51
N ASP A 421 9.82 2.99 -17.24
CA ASP A 421 10.64 3.98 -16.54
C ASP A 421 10.73 5.30 -17.32
N ALA A 422 10.86 5.25 -18.65
CA ALA A 422 10.86 6.45 -19.48
C ALA A 422 9.52 7.19 -19.44
N LYS A 423 8.39 6.47 -19.49
CA LYS A 423 7.04 7.04 -19.37
C LYS A 423 6.87 7.78 -18.03
N ASN A 424 7.39 7.19 -16.96
CA ASN A 424 7.36 7.79 -15.62
C ASN A 424 8.16 9.09 -15.58
N GLU A 425 9.40 9.10 -16.07
CA GLU A 425 10.24 10.31 -16.13
C GLU A 425 9.60 11.44 -16.94
N MET A 426 8.96 11.11 -18.07
CA MET A 426 8.23 12.11 -18.88
C MET A 426 7.01 12.68 -18.16
N THR A 427 6.32 11.87 -17.36
CA THR A 427 5.17 12.32 -16.55
C THR A 427 5.63 13.27 -15.45
N LEU A 428 6.73 12.93 -14.76
CA LEU A 428 7.32 13.80 -13.73
C LEU A 428 7.83 15.11 -14.34
N ALA A 429 8.50 15.06 -15.49
CA ALA A 429 8.91 16.26 -16.21
C ALA A 429 7.71 17.15 -16.58
N GLN A 430 6.61 16.56 -17.04
CA GLN A 430 5.38 17.30 -17.37
C GLN A 430 4.78 17.97 -16.13
N GLN A 431 4.66 17.25 -15.01
CA GLN A 431 4.14 17.81 -13.76
C GLN A 431 5.02 18.96 -13.24
N GLN A 432 6.34 18.81 -13.33
CA GLN A 432 7.28 19.88 -12.96
C GLN A 432 7.06 21.12 -13.81
N LEU A 433 6.90 20.97 -15.13
CA LEU A 433 6.62 22.09 -16.04
C LEU A 433 5.27 22.74 -15.77
N GLU A 434 4.22 21.96 -15.49
CA GLU A 434 2.87 22.48 -15.18
C GLU A 434 2.84 23.27 -13.87
N ASN A 435 3.61 22.85 -12.87
CA ASN A 435 3.68 23.50 -11.56
C ASN A 435 4.62 24.72 -11.53
N LYS A 436 5.13 25.18 -12.68
CA LYS A 436 6.22 26.18 -12.77
C LYS A 436 7.44 25.80 -11.94
N GLY A 437 7.69 24.50 -11.78
CA GLY A 437 8.83 23.95 -11.07
C GLY A 437 10.15 24.19 -11.81
N ASP A 438 11.23 23.67 -11.23
CA ASP A 438 12.57 23.82 -11.77
C ASP A 438 12.67 23.20 -13.18
N GLN A 439 12.90 24.08 -14.16
CA GLN A 439 13.08 23.73 -15.57
C GLN A 439 14.29 22.81 -15.77
N ASN A 440 15.36 22.98 -15.00
CA ASN A 440 16.55 22.14 -15.14
C ASN A 440 16.25 20.70 -14.73
N ASN A 441 15.54 20.52 -13.61
CA ASN A 441 15.08 19.19 -13.18
C ASN A 441 14.17 18.53 -14.22
N ALA A 442 13.25 19.28 -14.83
CA ALA A 442 12.42 18.74 -15.91
C ALA A 442 13.26 18.32 -17.12
N MET A 443 14.33 19.06 -17.45
CA MET A 443 15.24 18.75 -18.54
C MET A 443 16.04 17.48 -18.30
N GLU A 444 16.57 17.29 -17.09
CA GLU A 444 17.30 16.08 -16.69
C GLU A 444 16.41 14.84 -16.76
N ARG A 445 15.13 14.97 -16.35
CA ARG A 445 14.14 13.89 -16.49
C ARG A 445 13.85 13.53 -17.94
N ILE A 446 13.72 14.53 -18.81
CA ILE A 446 13.54 14.29 -20.26
C ILE A 446 14.77 13.56 -20.84
N ASP A 447 15.98 13.91 -20.40
CA ASP A 447 17.20 13.23 -20.81
C ASP A 447 17.28 11.79 -20.32
N SER A 448 16.93 11.56 -19.05
CA SER A 448 16.79 10.22 -18.46
C SER A 448 15.78 9.37 -19.25
N ALA A 449 14.60 9.93 -19.55
CA ALA A 449 13.58 9.26 -20.34
C ALA A 449 14.07 8.88 -21.73
N GLN A 450 14.75 9.79 -22.41
CA GLN A 450 15.30 9.55 -23.74
C GLN A 450 16.34 8.41 -23.72
N ALA A 451 17.27 8.44 -22.77
CA ALA A 451 18.28 7.39 -22.61
C ALA A 451 17.65 6.00 -22.37
N LYS A 452 16.59 5.93 -21.56
CA LYS A 452 15.82 4.70 -21.30
C LYS A 452 15.09 4.18 -22.55
N LEU A 453 14.48 5.06 -23.34
CA LEU A 453 13.85 4.69 -24.62
C LEU A 453 14.88 4.15 -25.63
N ASP A 454 16.04 4.79 -25.71
CA ASP A 454 17.13 4.34 -26.59
C ASP A 454 17.70 2.98 -26.12
N ALA A 455 17.82 2.77 -24.81
CA ALA A 455 18.21 1.49 -24.23
C ALA A 455 17.18 0.38 -24.53
N ALA A 456 15.88 0.67 -24.39
CA ALA A 456 14.82 -0.26 -24.77
C ALA A 456 14.92 -0.65 -26.25
N GLN A 457 15.11 0.33 -27.13
CA GLN A 457 15.28 0.08 -28.56
C GLN A 457 16.53 -0.77 -28.87
N ALA A 458 17.63 -0.55 -28.16
CA ALA A 458 18.84 -1.35 -28.28
C ALA A 458 18.62 -2.80 -27.81
N GLN A 459 17.86 -3.04 -26.74
CA GLN A 459 17.52 -4.39 -26.30
C GLN A 459 16.67 -5.14 -27.33
N LEU A 460 15.67 -4.47 -27.91
CA LEU A 460 14.80 -5.10 -28.92
C LEU A 460 15.53 -5.44 -30.21
N SER A 461 16.59 -4.70 -30.56
CA SER A 461 17.42 -5.05 -31.72
C SER A 461 18.07 -6.44 -31.61
N LYS A 462 18.19 -6.98 -30.38
CA LYS A 462 18.72 -8.33 -30.10
C LYS A 462 17.66 -9.43 -30.28
N THR A 463 16.37 -9.08 -30.32
CA THR A 463 15.25 -10.05 -30.40
C THR A 463 14.91 -10.50 -31.83
N GLY A 464 15.53 -9.89 -32.86
CA GLY A 464 15.25 -10.22 -34.27
C GLY A 464 13.82 -9.83 -34.71
N GLU A 465 13.18 -10.65 -35.55
CA GLU A 465 11.83 -10.41 -36.09
C GLU A 465 10.68 -10.75 -35.12
N MET A 466 11.00 -11.20 -33.89
CA MET A 466 9.99 -11.64 -32.92
C MET A 466 9.17 -10.48 -32.33
N VAL A 467 9.67 -9.25 -32.43
CA VAL A 467 8.97 -8.05 -31.96
C VAL A 467 8.39 -7.32 -33.18
N PRO A 468 7.09 -6.95 -33.16
CA PRO A 468 6.48 -6.22 -34.25
C PRO A 468 7.28 -4.94 -34.59
N GLN A 469 7.51 -4.69 -35.89
CA GLN A 469 8.23 -3.48 -36.34
C GLN A 469 7.58 -2.18 -35.84
N SER A 470 6.27 -2.21 -35.56
CA SER A 470 5.54 -1.10 -34.94
C SER A 470 6.13 -0.71 -33.59
N VAL A 471 6.54 -1.65 -32.74
CA VAL A 471 7.16 -1.34 -31.44
C VAL A 471 8.43 -0.51 -31.63
N GLY A 472 9.31 -0.91 -32.55
CA GLY A 472 10.53 -0.16 -32.86
C GLY A 472 10.26 1.24 -33.42
N GLN A 473 9.19 1.40 -34.20
CA GLN A 473 8.76 2.71 -34.71
C GLN A 473 8.17 3.60 -33.61
N GLU A 474 7.36 3.03 -32.71
CA GLU A 474 6.79 3.73 -31.57
C GLU A 474 7.88 4.20 -30.60
N LEU A 475 8.85 3.36 -30.27
CA LEU A 475 9.99 3.74 -29.42
C LEU A 475 10.83 4.85 -30.04
N LYS A 476 11.14 4.74 -31.33
CA LYS A 476 11.86 5.79 -32.05
C LYS A 476 11.08 7.11 -32.04
N SER A 477 9.76 7.04 -32.23
CA SER A 477 8.89 8.21 -32.24
C SER A 477 8.75 8.82 -30.85
N ALA A 478 8.72 7.99 -29.79
CA ALA A 478 8.78 8.45 -28.41
C ALA A 478 10.10 9.18 -28.13
N SER A 479 11.24 8.56 -28.44
CA SER A 479 12.57 9.16 -28.24
C SER A 479 12.70 10.51 -28.99
N GLN A 480 12.22 10.59 -30.24
CA GLN A 480 12.17 11.84 -31.01
C GLN A 480 11.28 12.91 -30.36
N ASN A 481 10.09 12.54 -29.89
CA ASN A 481 9.17 13.47 -29.23
C ASN A 481 9.73 13.97 -27.88
N ALA A 482 10.43 13.12 -27.11
CA ALA A 482 11.15 13.53 -25.91
C ALA A 482 12.26 14.55 -26.25
N GLN A 483 13.03 14.29 -27.31
CA GLN A 483 14.06 15.21 -27.79
C GLN A 483 13.46 16.55 -28.26
N ASP A 484 12.30 16.53 -28.90
CA ASP A 484 11.60 17.75 -29.34
C ASP A 484 11.01 18.52 -28.15
N ALA A 485 10.52 17.82 -27.11
CA ALA A 485 10.13 18.44 -25.85
C ALA A 485 11.31 19.18 -25.22
N LYS A 486 12.48 18.54 -25.17
CA LYS A 486 13.73 19.15 -24.67
C LYS A 486 14.10 20.42 -25.43
N LYS A 487 14.08 20.38 -26.77
CA LYS A 487 14.42 21.55 -27.62
C LYS A 487 13.43 22.71 -27.48
N SER A 488 12.20 22.42 -27.08
CA SER A 488 11.09 23.38 -27.08
C SER A 488 10.70 23.89 -25.69
N MET A 489 11.50 23.61 -24.65
CA MET A 489 11.23 23.76 -23.21
C MET A 489 10.55 25.04 -22.71
N SER A 490 10.59 26.13 -23.48
CA SER A 490 9.95 27.41 -23.16
C SER A 490 8.61 27.65 -23.87
N SER A 491 8.05 26.64 -24.54
CA SER A 491 6.88 26.80 -25.40
C SER A 491 5.75 25.83 -25.06
N ALA A 492 4.53 26.16 -25.47
CA ALA A 492 3.39 25.24 -25.39
C ALA A 492 3.62 23.91 -26.16
N GLN A 493 4.64 23.85 -27.03
CA GLN A 493 4.99 22.63 -27.75
C GLN A 493 5.61 21.57 -26.83
N THR A 494 6.25 21.95 -25.71
CA THR A 494 6.86 20.99 -24.77
C THR A 494 5.84 19.99 -24.24
N ASN A 495 4.72 20.48 -23.71
CA ASN A 495 3.67 19.60 -23.16
C ASN A 495 3.03 18.73 -24.26
N SER A 496 2.83 19.29 -25.45
CA SER A 496 2.32 18.49 -26.57
C SER A 496 3.30 17.38 -27.00
N SER A 497 4.60 17.66 -27.01
CA SER A 497 5.63 16.69 -27.38
C SER A 497 5.80 15.63 -26.29
N LEU A 498 5.79 16.01 -25.00
CA LEU A 498 5.80 15.05 -23.88
C LEU A 498 4.61 14.11 -23.94
N LYS A 499 3.39 14.63 -24.15
CA LYS A 499 2.19 13.80 -24.25
C LYS A 499 2.22 12.82 -25.42
N LYS A 500 2.72 13.26 -26.59
CA LYS A 500 2.92 12.37 -27.74
C LYS A 500 3.98 11.31 -27.45
N SER A 501 5.05 11.69 -26.74
CA SER A 501 6.09 10.76 -26.34
C SER A 501 5.56 9.68 -25.39
N GLN A 502 4.77 10.08 -24.38
CA GLN A 502 4.08 9.15 -23.47
C GLN A 502 3.13 8.20 -24.22
N GLN A 503 2.34 8.73 -25.16
CA GLN A 503 1.41 7.91 -25.95
C GLN A 503 2.15 6.87 -26.79
N ASN A 504 3.26 7.25 -27.44
CA ASN A 504 4.06 6.32 -28.22
C ASN A 504 4.75 5.27 -27.31
N ALA A 505 5.23 5.66 -26.13
CA ALA A 505 5.76 4.73 -25.15
C ALA A 505 4.70 3.71 -24.68
N GLU A 506 3.45 4.16 -24.50
CA GLU A 506 2.32 3.28 -24.16
C GLU A 506 1.95 2.31 -25.28
N ASN A 507 1.94 2.77 -26.54
CA ASN A 507 1.77 1.91 -27.70
C ASN A 507 2.90 0.86 -27.81
N ALA A 508 4.14 1.27 -27.53
CA ALA A 508 5.28 0.37 -27.51
C ALA A 508 5.14 -0.69 -26.41
N LEU A 509 4.73 -0.32 -25.20
CA LEU A 509 4.47 -1.26 -24.10
C LEU A 509 3.39 -2.29 -24.47
N ALA A 510 2.28 -1.84 -25.06
CA ALA A 510 1.23 -2.75 -25.51
C ALA A 510 1.75 -3.76 -26.55
N GLY A 511 2.59 -3.30 -27.50
CA GLY A 511 3.20 -4.18 -28.49
C GLY A 511 4.25 -5.15 -27.91
N LEU A 512 5.01 -4.72 -26.88
CA LEU A 512 5.92 -5.60 -26.14
C LEU A 512 5.18 -6.70 -25.38
N GLN A 513 4.06 -6.36 -24.75
CA GLN A 513 3.22 -7.34 -24.08
C GLN A 513 2.62 -8.35 -25.08
N GLN A 514 2.22 -7.90 -26.26
CA GLN A 514 1.79 -8.81 -27.34
C GLN A 514 2.93 -9.73 -27.80
N ALA A 515 4.15 -9.21 -27.96
CA ALA A 515 5.32 -10.00 -28.33
C ALA A 515 5.66 -11.07 -27.27
N ALA A 516 5.60 -10.71 -25.98
CA ALA A 516 5.78 -11.65 -24.88
C ALA A 516 4.75 -12.78 -24.91
N ASN A 517 3.47 -12.45 -25.10
CA ASN A 517 2.39 -13.45 -25.19
C ASN A 517 2.55 -14.37 -26.41
N GLN A 518 3.00 -13.84 -27.55
CA GLN A 518 3.28 -14.65 -28.74
C GLN A 518 4.46 -15.59 -28.53
N LEU A 519 5.51 -15.11 -27.87
CA LEU A 519 6.68 -15.92 -27.55
C LEU A 519 6.31 -17.08 -26.60
N ALA A 520 5.55 -16.79 -25.54
CA ALA A 520 5.03 -17.81 -24.64
C ALA A 520 4.15 -18.84 -25.37
N ALA A 521 3.31 -18.40 -26.31
CA ALA A 521 2.49 -19.28 -27.13
C ALA A 521 3.33 -20.15 -28.10
N GLN A 522 4.41 -19.63 -28.67
CA GLN A 522 5.32 -20.41 -29.52
C GLN A 522 6.09 -21.45 -28.71
N GLN A 523 6.57 -21.10 -27.51
CA GLN A 523 7.22 -22.04 -26.61
C GLN A 523 6.29 -23.19 -26.21
N ALA A 524 5.00 -22.91 -25.98
CA ALA A 524 3.98 -23.92 -25.69
C ALA A 524 3.67 -24.85 -26.88
N GLN A 525 3.97 -24.44 -28.12
CA GLN A 525 3.71 -25.22 -29.34
C GLN A 525 4.90 -26.06 -29.79
N MET A 526 6.08 -25.95 -29.15
CA MET A 526 7.24 -26.76 -29.51
C MET A 526 7.02 -28.23 -29.10
N PRO A 527 6.94 -29.17 -30.06
CA PRO A 527 6.70 -30.58 -29.78
C PRO A 527 7.97 -31.21 -29.21
N GLY A 528 7.99 -31.53 -27.91
CA GLY A 528 9.15 -32.17 -27.29
C GLY A 528 9.15 -32.32 -25.76
N THR A 529 8.28 -31.62 -25.03
CA THR A 529 8.08 -31.86 -23.59
C THR A 529 6.92 -32.82 -23.39
N GLU A 530 7.20 -34.13 -23.47
CA GLU A 530 6.27 -35.13 -22.94
C GLU A 530 6.00 -34.80 -21.46
N PRO A 531 4.74 -34.61 -21.03
CA PRO A 531 4.42 -34.48 -19.63
C PRO A 531 4.81 -35.81 -18.97
N GLY A 532 5.83 -35.78 -18.11
CA GLY A 532 6.29 -36.95 -17.38
C GLY A 532 5.12 -37.57 -16.61
N THR A 533 4.56 -38.65 -17.14
CA THR A 533 3.68 -39.56 -16.42
C THR A 533 4.51 -40.26 -15.35
N GLN A 534 4.72 -39.60 -14.22
CA GLN A 534 5.19 -40.25 -13.01
C GLN A 534 4.02 -41.00 -12.39
N LEU A 535 3.86 -42.25 -12.83
CA LEU A 535 3.00 -43.26 -12.22
C LEU A 535 3.49 -43.51 -10.79
N GLY A 536 2.84 -42.86 -9.83
CA GLY A 536 2.87 -43.28 -8.43
C GLY A 536 1.97 -44.50 -8.26
N GLU A 537 2.54 -45.70 -8.45
CA GLU A 537 1.92 -46.95 -7.99
C GLU A 537 1.93 -46.99 -6.46
N GLY A 538 0.85 -46.50 -5.85
CA GLY A 538 0.55 -46.73 -4.45
C GLY A 538 0.16 -48.20 -4.24
N GLN A 539 1.11 -49.02 -3.77
CA GLN A 539 0.86 -50.37 -3.28
C GLN A 539 -0.17 -50.36 -2.13
N ALA A 540 -1.35 -50.87 -2.40
CA ALA A 540 -2.31 -51.28 -1.38
C ALA A 540 -1.75 -52.51 -0.63
N SER A 541 -1.22 -52.30 0.57
CA SER A 541 -0.98 -53.39 1.52
C SER A 541 -2.27 -53.72 2.26
N GLN A 542 -2.97 -54.74 1.75
CA GLN A 542 -3.88 -55.56 2.53
C GLN A 542 -3.07 -56.27 3.62
N SER A 543 -3.31 -55.96 4.89
CA SER A 543 -2.93 -56.83 6.01
C SER A 543 -4.18 -57.53 6.55
N THR A 544 -4.01 -58.84 6.67
CA THR A 544 -5.01 -59.84 6.94
C THR A 544 -5.44 -59.87 8.40
N GLN A 545 -6.73 -60.13 8.56
CA GLN A 545 -7.44 -60.54 9.75
C GLN A 545 -6.98 -61.93 10.24
N ALA A 546 -6.69 -62.08 11.54
CA ALA A 546 -7.15 -63.18 12.41
C ALA A 546 -6.38 -63.22 13.76
N GLY A 547 -7.10 -63.39 14.87
CA GLY A 547 -6.56 -64.04 16.07
C GLY A 547 -6.88 -63.44 17.45
N SER A 548 -8.10 -63.66 17.93
CA SER A 548 -8.56 -63.93 19.31
C SER A 548 -7.58 -63.77 20.50
N ALA A 549 -7.99 -63.05 21.55
CA ALA A 549 -8.47 -63.62 22.85
C ALA A 549 -8.43 -62.62 24.05
N LYS A 550 -9.58 -62.54 24.74
CA LYS A 550 -9.78 -62.46 26.21
C LYS A 550 -9.04 -61.40 27.06
N GLY A 551 -9.83 -60.55 27.74
CA GLY A 551 -9.40 -59.86 28.95
C GLY A 551 -10.43 -58.89 29.53
N MET A 552 -11.22 -59.35 30.50
CA MET A 552 -12.09 -58.53 31.37
C MET A 552 -11.29 -57.45 32.11
N SER A 553 -11.86 -56.24 32.23
CA SER A 553 -12.00 -55.46 33.49
C SER A 553 -12.71 -54.12 33.25
N LYS A 554 -13.80 -53.88 33.98
CA LYS A 554 -14.39 -52.58 34.35
C LYS A 554 -13.82 -52.20 35.75
N PRO A 555 -14.16 -51.04 36.37
CA PRO A 555 -14.49 -49.70 35.87
C PRO A 555 -13.69 -48.59 36.61
N GLY A 556 -13.82 -47.32 36.21
CA GLY A 556 -13.30 -46.20 37.02
C GLY A 556 -13.74 -44.82 36.53
N ASP A 557 -14.54 -44.14 37.35
CA ASP A 557 -15.07 -42.79 37.19
C ASP A 557 -13.99 -41.70 37.06
N ALA A 558 -14.26 -40.67 36.24
CA ALA A 558 -13.86 -39.30 36.56
C ALA A 558 -14.75 -38.28 35.81
N ARG A 559 -15.26 -37.33 36.59
CA ARG A 559 -16.12 -36.20 36.27
C ARG A 559 -15.40 -35.15 35.40
N THR A 560 -16.16 -34.46 34.56
CA THR A 560 -16.08 -32.99 34.42
C THR A 560 -17.42 -32.42 33.92
N ASP A 561 -17.98 -31.54 34.75
CA ASP A 561 -18.97 -30.52 34.41
C ASP A 561 -18.47 -29.61 33.27
N VAL A 562 -19.34 -29.24 32.33
CA VAL A 562 -19.51 -27.85 31.87
C VAL A 562 -20.95 -27.63 31.44
N SER A 563 -21.67 -26.83 32.22
CA SER A 563 -22.90 -26.14 31.81
C SER A 563 -22.54 -24.82 31.11
N ALA A 564 -23.48 -24.33 30.28
CA ALA A 564 -23.63 -22.96 29.76
C ALA A 564 -22.97 -22.58 28.41
N VAL A 565 -23.77 -22.59 27.34
CA VAL A 565 -23.84 -21.49 26.36
C VAL A 565 -25.30 -21.27 25.98
N GLY A 566 -25.94 -20.33 26.67
CA GLY A 566 -27.18 -19.70 26.26
C GLY A 566 -26.98 -18.19 26.34
N GLY A 567 -27.16 -17.47 25.24
CA GLY A 567 -27.18 -16.01 25.22
C GLY A 567 -26.43 -15.35 24.06
N SER A 568 -26.95 -15.44 22.84
CA SER A 568 -26.55 -14.54 21.73
C SER A 568 -27.76 -14.07 20.89
N GLY A 569 -28.96 -14.12 21.46
CA GLY A 569 -30.22 -13.82 20.76
C GLY A 569 -30.50 -12.33 20.53
N ASP A 570 -30.01 -11.43 21.40
CA ASP A 570 -30.51 -10.05 21.44
C ASP A 570 -29.69 -9.06 20.60
N SER A 571 -28.37 -9.28 20.44
CA SER A 571 -27.52 -8.43 19.60
C SER A 571 -27.81 -8.60 18.10
N LYS A 572 -28.17 -9.82 17.67
CA LYS A 572 -28.56 -10.12 16.28
C LYS A 572 -29.94 -9.55 15.93
N ARG A 573 -30.90 -9.57 16.87
CA ARG A 573 -32.23 -8.95 16.64
C ARG A 573 -32.15 -7.42 16.58
N THR A 574 -31.29 -6.81 17.37
CA THR A 574 -31.09 -5.35 17.35
C THR A 574 -30.42 -4.88 16.05
N ALA A 575 -29.42 -5.62 15.54
CA ALA A 575 -28.80 -5.32 14.25
C ALA A 575 -29.74 -5.54 13.05
N LEU A 576 -30.57 -6.60 13.06
CA LEU A 576 -31.59 -6.83 12.03
C LEU A 576 -32.74 -5.80 12.08
N SER A 577 -33.10 -5.31 13.26
CA SER A 577 -34.11 -4.25 13.44
C SER A 577 -33.63 -2.89 12.91
N LEU A 578 -32.34 -2.58 13.04
CA LEU A 578 -31.76 -1.33 12.52
C LEU A 578 -31.63 -1.37 10.99
N LEU A 579 -31.28 -2.52 10.41
CA LEU A 579 -31.22 -2.73 8.95
C LEU A 579 -32.60 -2.74 8.26
N GLN A 580 -33.68 -3.06 8.99
CA GLN A 580 -35.05 -3.02 8.44
C GLN A 580 -35.70 -1.63 8.47
N GLN A 581 -35.08 -0.63 9.13
CA GLN A 581 -35.64 0.72 9.25
C GLN A 581 -35.03 1.75 8.28
N GLU A 582 -33.93 1.44 7.60
CA GLU A 582 -33.45 2.28 6.51
C GLU A 582 -34.28 2.04 5.24
N LYS A 583 -35.38 2.78 5.13
CA LYS A 583 -36.00 3.02 3.83
C LYS A 583 -34.97 3.72 2.94
N ALA A 584 -34.95 3.33 1.66
CA ALA A 584 -34.16 4.03 0.66
C ALA A 584 -34.40 5.54 0.78
N SER A 585 -33.34 6.35 0.63
CA SER A 585 -33.48 7.80 0.67
C SER A 585 -34.61 8.23 -0.27
N PRO A 586 -35.53 9.13 0.14
CA PRO A 586 -36.57 9.66 -0.73
C PRO A 586 -36.04 10.20 -2.06
N GLU A 587 -34.78 10.64 -2.08
CA GLU A 587 -34.08 11.11 -3.28
C GLU A 587 -33.78 9.96 -4.25
N TYR A 588 -33.45 8.78 -3.74
CA TYR A 588 -33.23 7.58 -4.56
C TYR A 588 -34.55 7.08 -5.15
N GLU A 589 -35.62 6.99 -4.35
CA GLU A 589 -36.96 6.63 -4.87
C GLU A 589 -37.45 7.64 -5.92
N ALA A 590 -37.24 8.94 -5.71
CA ALA A 590 -37.57 9.97 -6.69
C ALA A 590 -36.75 9.82 -7.98
N SER A 591 -35.46 9.51 -7.88
CA SER A 591 -34.59 9.33 -9.05
C SER A 591 -35.00 8.12 -9.90
N VAL A 592 -35.38 7.01 -9.26
CA VAL A 592 -35.87 5.80 -9.93
C VAL A 592 -37.23 6.03 -10.56
N GLN A 593 -38.15 6.72 -9.88
CA GLN A 593 -39.45 7.07 -10.47
C GLN A 593 -39.30 8.02 -11.67
N GLN A 594 -38.37 8.97 -11.61
CA GLN A 594 -38.11 9.89 -12.71
C GLN A 594 -37.47 9.17 -13.90
N TYR A 595 -36.59 8.20 -13.66
CA TYR A 595 -36.04 7.33 -14.70
C TYR A 595 -37.11 6.47 -15.38
N ILE A 596 -37.99 5.82 -14.60
CA ILE A 596 -39.12 5.03 -15.14
C ILE A 596 -40.06 5.93 -15.95
N LYS A 597 -40.33 7.15 -15.49
CA LYS A 597 -41.16 8.14 -16.20
C LYS A 597 -40.52 8.57 -17.51
N ASN A 598 -39.20 8.74 -17.55
CA ASN A 598 -38.47 9.09 -18.77
C ASN A 598 -38.49 7.96 -19.80
N ILE A 599 -38.39 6.69 -19.36
CA ILE A 599 -38.53 5.51 -20.24
C ILE A 599 -39.96 5.41 -20.79
N ALA A 600 -40.98 5.59 -19.95
CA ALA A 600 -42.37 5.56 -20.39
C ALA A 600 -42.70 6.68 -21.38
N ASN A 601 -42.10 7.85 -21.23
CA ASN A 601 -42.29 8.99 -22.14
C ASN A 601 -41.54 8.81 -23.47
N SER A 602 -40.39 8.16 -23.47
CA SER A 602 -39.64 7.88 -24.70
C SER A 602 -40.23 6.71 -25.49
N ALA A 603 -40.96 5.79 -24.84
CA ALA A 603 -41.74 4.76 -25.52
C ALA A 603 -43.04 5.27 -26.19
N ASN A 604 -43.53 6.46 -25.81
CA ASN A 604 -44.74 7.08 -26.37
C ASN A 604 -44.44 8.14 -27.44
N GLN A 605 -43.18 8.29 -27.85
CA GLN A 605 -42.77 9.12 -28.98
C GLN A 605 -42.30 8.24 -30.12
N GLU A 606 -43.25 7.58 -30.80
CA GLU A 606 -43.07 7.19 -32.20
C GLU A 606 -43.47 8.38 -33.11
N PRO A 607 -42.85 8.55 -34.30
CA PRO A 607 -43.23 9.59 -35.25
C PRO A 607 -44.64 9.43 -35.83
#